data_AF-A0A2N3AIT4-F1
#
_entry.id   AF-A0A2N3AIT4-F1
#
_cell.length_a   1.000
_cell.length_b   1.000
_cell.length_c   1.000
_cell.angle_alpha   90.00
_cell.angle_beta   90.00
_cell.angle_gamma   90.00
#
_symmetry.space_group_name_H-M   'P 1'
#
loop_
_entity.id
_entity.type
_entity.pdbx_description
1 polymer ?
#
loop_
_entity_poly.entity_id
_entity_poly.type
_entity_poly.pdbx_seq_one_letter_code
_entity_poly.pdbx_strand_id
1 'polypeptide(L)' 'MTRPPLNEIFKYKDKKAKDQAIYKARLQYGYTLKDIAEYIGVHYTTVSRAVKKIEGEDEK' A
#
# COMPACT_ATOMS: atom_id res chain seq x y z
N MET A 1 -17.66 2.45 12.63
CA MET A 1 -16.48 2.81 11.82
C MET A 1 -16.10 1.60 11.01
N THR A 2 -16.29 1.62 9.69
CA THR A 2 -16.03 0.48 8.80
C THR A 2 -14.59 0.54 8.31
N ARG A 3 -13.83 -0.54 8.56
CA ARG A 3 -12.50 -0.76 7.98
C ARG A 3 -12.74 -1.40 6.60
N PRO A 4 -12.71 -0.63 5.49
CA PRO A 4 -13.03 -1.18 4.17
C PRO A 4 -11.98 -2.23 3.80
N PRO A 5 -12.35 -3.38 3.23
CA PRO A 5 -11.39 -4.41 2.86
C PRO A 5 -10.34 -3.84 1.91
N LEU A 6 -9.11 -4.33 2.03
CA LEU A 6 -8.00 -3.91 1.17
C LEU A 6 -8.37 -4.05 -0.33
N ASN A 7 -9.30 -4.92 -0.70
CA ASN A 7 -9.87 -4.99 -2.06
C ASN A 7 -10.44 -3.68 -2.60
N GLU A 8 -11.20 -2.95 -1.78
CA GLU A 8 -11.79 -1.69 -2.21
C GLU A 8 -10.74 -0.58 -2.32
N ILE A 9 -9.74 -0.63 -1.45
CA ILE A 9 -8.60 0.28 -1.48
C ILE A 9 -7.72 -0.05 -2.70
N PHE A 10 -7.54 -1.35 -3.01
CA PHE A 10 -6.66 -1.90 -4.04
C PHE A 10 -7.27 -2.00 -5.45
N LYS A 11 -8.11 -1.03 -5.83
CA LYS A 11 -8.68 -0.91 -7.19
C LYS A 11 -7.72 -0.22 -8.17
N TYR A 12 -6.57 -0.82 -8.47
CA TYR A 12 -5.65 -0.25 -9.46
C TYR A 12 -5.13 -1.31 -10.44
N LYS A 13 -5.02 -0.90 -11.70
CA LYS A 13 -4.43 -1.69 -12.79
C LYS A 13 -2.92 -1.50 -12.91
N ASP A 14 -2.39 -0.38 -12.42
CA ASP A 14 -1.01 0.03 -12.63
C ASP A 14 -0.11 -0.23 -11.43
N LYS A 15 1.15 -0.58 -11.71
CA LYS A 15 2.17 -0.86 -10.70
C LYS A 15 2.46 0.36 -9.81
N LYS A 16 2.49 1.58 -10.39
CA LYS A 16 2.63 2.84 -9.63
C LYS A 16 1.45 3.11 -8.70
N ALA A 17 0.23 2.89 -9.18
CA ALA A 17 -0.98 3.06 -8.37
C ALA A 17 -1.04 2.04 -7.22
N LYS A 18 -0.51 0.83 -7.44
CA LYS A 18 -0.33 -0.19 -6.40
C LYS A 18 0.51 0.32 -5.25
N ASP A 19 1.66 0.90 -5.57
CA ASP A 19 2.55 1.47 -4.56
C ASP A 19 1.84 2.62 -3.81
N GLN A 20 1.19 3.55 -4.53
CA GLN A 20 0.57 4.74 -3.92
C GLN A 20 -0.51 4.42 -2.91
N ALA A 21 -1.21 3.31 -3.11
CA ALA A 21 -2.30 2.97 -2.21
C ALA A 21 -2.00 1.84 -1.24
N ILE A 22 -0.83 1.19 -1.35
CA ILE A 22 -0.10 0.69 -0.18
C ILE A 22 0.18 1.84 0.80
N TYR A 23 0.70 2.96 0.30
CA TYR A 23 1.03 4.12 1.13
C TYR A 23 -0.23 4.74 1.78
N LYS A 24 -1.31 4.95 0.99
CA LYS A 24 -2.61 5.37 1.55
C LYS A 24 -3.20 4.36 2.54
N ALA A 25 -3.16 3.05 2.27
CA ALA A 25 -3.69 2.05 3.20
C ALA A 25 -3.02 2.14 4.57
N ARG A 26 -1.70 2.35 4.60
CA ARG A 26 -0.95 2.51 5.84
C ARG A 26 -1.27 3.83 6.55
N LEU A 27 -1.25 4.96 5.85
CA LEU A 27 -1.45 6.29 6.44
C LEU A 27 -2.90 6.58 6.81
N GLN A 28 -3.82 6.25 5.93
CA GLN A 28 -5.22 6.69 6.00
C GLN A 28 -6.09 5.72 6.81
N TYR A 29 -5.73 4.43 6.82
CA TYR A 29 -6.53 3.38 7.46
C TYR A 29 -5.76 2.59 8.52
N GLY A 30 -4.48 2.93 8.75
CA GLY A 30 -3.66 2.29 9.79
C GLY A 30 -3.31 0.83 9.51
N TYR A 31 -3.39 0.39 8.25
CA TYR A 31 -3.01 -0.99 7.92
C TYR A 31 -1.51 -1.21 8.10
N THR A 32 -1.16 -2.33 8.71
CA THR A 32 0.20 -2.81 8.78
C THR A 32 0.70 -3.25 7.41
N LEU A 33 2.00 -3.06 7.15
CA LEU A 33 2.65 -3.55 5.93
C LEU A 33 2.45 -5.05 5.74
N LYS A 34 2.33 -5.82 6.84
CA LYS A 34 2.04 -7.26 6.81
C LYS A 34 0.64 -7.55 6.27
N ASP A 35 -0.41 -6.92 6.79
CA ASP A 35 -1.79 -7.09 6.29
C ASP A 35 -1.87 -6.76 4.79
N ILE A 36 -1.19 -5.69 4.39
CA ILE A 36 -1.12 -5.27 3.00
C ILE A 36 -0.36 -6.32 2.17
N ALA A 37 0.79 -6.78 2.65
CA ALA A 37 1.59 -7.80 1.97
C ALA A 37 0.81 -9.11 1.75
N GLU A 38 0.16 -9.59 2.81
CA GLU A 38 -0.65 -10.80 2.81
C GLU A 38 -1.84 -10.65 1.84
N TYR A 39 -2.51 -9.50 1.85
CA TYR A 39 -3.62 -9.24 0.95
C TYR A 39 -3.23 -9.24 -0.52
N ILE A 40 -2.11 -8.60 -0.88
CA ILE A 40 -1.68 -8.51 -2.28
C ILE A 40 -0.80 -9.68 -2.72
N GLY A 41 -0.62 -10.68 -1.84
CA GLY A 41 0.19 -11.87 -2.11
C GLY A 41 1.67 -11.57 -2.36
N VAL A 42 2.21 -10.51 -1.75
CA VAL A 42 3.61 -10.12 -1.90
C VAL A 42 4.32 -10.22 -0.56
N HIS A 43 5.64 -10.33 -0.57
CA HIS A 43 6.41 -10.30 0.67
C HIS A 43 6.41 -8.88 1.28
N TYR A 44 6.42 -8.79 2.61
CA TYR A 44 6.40 -7.49 3.33
C TYR A 44 7.56 -6.56 2.92
N THR A 45 8.68 -7.13 2.47
CA THR A 45 9.84 -6.38 1.96
C THR A 45 9.51 -5.64 0.66
N THR A 46 8.65 -6.19 -0.18
CA THR A 46 8.17 -5.53 -1.41
C THR A 46 7.32 -4.31 -1.06
N VAL A 47 6.43 -4.46 -0.09
CA VAL A 47 5.57 -3.36 0.41
C VAL A 47 6.42 -2.26 1.06
N SER A 48 7.41 -2.63 1.86
CA SER A 48 8.36 -1.69 2.48
C SER A 48 9.18 -0.92 1.44
N ARG A 49 9.67 -1.60 0.39
CA ARG A 49 10.39 -0.95 -0.72
C ARG A 49 9.47 -0.01 -1.51
N ALA A 50 8.23 -0.39 -1.75
CA ALA A 50 7.23 0.45 -2.42
C ALA A 50 6.95 1.75 -1.65
N VAL A 51 6.74 1.64 -0.34
CA VAL A 51 6.53 2.81 0.54
C VAL A 51 7.76 3.72 0.52
N LYS A 52 8.96 3.18 0.71
CA LYS A 52 10.20 3.97 0.63
C LYS A 52 10.38 4.67 -0.71
N LYS A 53 10.00 4.00 -1.80
CA LYS A 53 10.10 4.59 -3.14
C LYS A 53 9.18 5.80 -3.27
N ILE A 54 7.97 5.73 -2.71
CA ILE A 54 7.01 6.85 -2.74
C ILE A 54 7.46 8.00 -1.84
N GLU A 55 7.86 7.70 -0.61
CA GLU A 55 8.40 8.71 0.30
C GLU A 55 9.60 9.46 -0.30
N GLY A 56 10.42 8.80 -1.11
CA GLY A 56 11.53 9.45 -1.84
C GLY A 56 11.17 10.08 -3.19
N GLU A 57 9.99 9.82 -3.75
CA GLU A 57 9.52 10.39 -5.03
C GLU A 57 8.66 11.66 -4.81
N ASP A 58 8.06 11.83 -3.62
CA ASP A 58 7.35 13.06 -3.17
C ASP A 58 8.31 14.20 -2.76
N GLU A 59 9.64 13.99 -2.69
CA GLU A 59 10.64 15.03 -2.38
C GLU A 59 11.16 15.79 -3.62
N LYS A 60 10.49 15.70 -4.78
CA LYS A 60 10.93 16.37 -6.01
C LYS A 60 9.94 17.35 -6.62
#